data_AF-A0A1D8AF28-F1
#
_entry.id   AF-A0A1D8AF28-F1
#
_cell.length_a   1.000
_cell.length_b   1.000
_cell.length_c   1.000
_cell.angle_alpha   90.00
_cell.angle_beta   90.00
_cell.angle_gamma   90.00
#
_symmetry.space_group_name_H-M   'P 1'
#
loop_
_entity.id
_entity.type
_entity.pdbx_description
1 polymer ?
#
loop_
_entity_poly.entity_id
_entity_poly.type
_entity_poly.pdbx_seq_one_letter_code
_entity_poly.pdbx_strand_id
1 'polypeptide(L)'
;MIAAISVTLVLMILGSAFGLGSVSPWPGVGAKGSAFAIGAGIWMIVTQWLASLSGGYLAGRLRTRWHGLHSDEVFFRDTAHGFLTWATATVFLALVAVLAGALANPAVPTVDMESTHAAADAMREAAVTLAGFTGLSLVVGAFIASVAGAVGGRLRDLHP
;
A
#
# COMPACT_ATOMS: atom_id res chain seq x y z
N MET A 1 1.23 12.17 4.61
CA MET A 1 2.13 11.89 3.46
C MET A 1 3.52 11.47 3.94
N ILE A 2 4.34 12.35 4.51
CA ILE A 2 5.72 12.02 4.91
C ILE A 2 5.78 10.91 5.96
N ALA A 3 4.94 10.96 7.00
CA ALA A 3 4.89 9.90 8.02
C ALA A 3 4.55 8.50 7.45
N ALA A 4 3.67 8.43 6.44
CA ALA A 4 3.33 7.17 5.79
C ALA A 4 4.51 6.63 4.96
N ILE A 5 5.26 7.51 4.29
CA ILE A 5 6.47 7.15 3.54
C ILE A 5 7.56 6.62 4.50
N SER A 6 7.78 7.28 5.63
CA SER A 6 8.75 6.83 6.65
C SER A 6 8.39 5.46 7.22
N VAL A 7 7.12 5.23 7.55
CA VAL A 7 6.64 3.94 8.09
C VAL A 7 6.76 2.82 7.05
N THR A 8 6.40 3.08 5.79
CA THR A 8 6.58 2.10 4.70
C THR A 8 8.04 1.73 4.49
N LEU A 9 8.97 2.70 4.52
CA LEU A 9 10.40 2.42 4.37
C LEU A 9 10.95 1.57 5.51
N VAL A 10 10.56 1.85 6.75
CA VAL A 10 10.98 1.05 7.92
C VAL A 10 10.44 -0.39 7.81
N LEU A 11 9.18 -0.55 7.43
CA LEU A 11 8.55 -1.87 7.28
C LEU A 11 9.09 -2.67 6.08
N MET A 12 9.54 -2.00 5.02
CA MET A 12 10.24 -2.64 3.91
C MET A 12 11.60 -3.20 4.34
N ILE A 13 12.37 -2.45 5.13
CA ILE A 13 13.65 -2.91 5.70
C ILE A 13 13.42 -4.04 6.71
N LEU A 14 12.35 -3.97 7.51
CA LEU A 14 12.01 -5.04 8.46
C LEU A 14 11.51 -6.30 7.74
N GLY A 15 10.78 -6.14 6.64
CA GLY A 15 10.26 -7.23 5.82
C GLY A 15 11.36 -8.04 5.13
N SER A 16 12.42 -7.38 4.66
CA SER A 16 13.57 -8.07 4.09
C SER A 16 14.31 -8.91 5.15
N ALA A 17 14.35 -8.46 6.41
CA ALA A 17 14.90 -9.22 7.52
C ALA A 17 14.08 -10.47 7.88
N PHE A 18 12.74 -10.38 7.87
CA PHE A 18 11.86 -11.55 8.01
C PHE A 18 12.03 -12.54 6.86
N GLY A 19 12.24 -12.04 5.64
CA GLY A 19 12.48 -12.88 4.46
C GLY A 19 13.78 -13.69 4.58
N LEU A 20 14.87 -13.06 4.99
CA LEU A 20 16.17 -13.72 5.17
C LEU A 20 16.15 -14.80 6.26
N GLY A 21 15.33 -14.65 7.30
CA GLY A 21 15.17 -15.66 8.35
C GLY A 21 14.45 -16.95 7.91
N SER A 22 13.72 -16.92 6.79
CA SER A 22 12.97 -18.08 6.27
C SER A 22 13.74 -18.92 5.24
N VAL A 23 14.86 -18.39 4.75
CA VAL A 23 15.76 -19.06 3.81
C VAL A 23 16.79 -19.83 4.61
N SER A 24 16.72 -21.17 4.56
CA SER A 24 17.75 -21.98 5.19
C SER A 24 18.92 -22.20 4.23
N PRO A 25 20.17 -22.21 4.74
CA PRO A 25 21.37 -22.48 3.94
C PRO A 25 21.52 -23.96 3.54
N TRP A 26 20.77 -24.87 4.17
CA TRP A 26 20.95 -26.31 4.03
C TRP A 26 20.03 -26.88 2.93
N PRO A 27 20.56 -27.71 2.01
CA PRO A 27 19.76 -28.33 0.96
C PRO A 27 18.62 -29.17 1.55
N GLY A 28 17.38 -28.94 1.09
CA GLY A 28 16.20 -29.76 1.46
C GLY A 28 15.50 -29.36 2.76
N VAL A 29 16.03 -28.40 3.51
CA VAL A 29 15.39 -27.85 4.71
C VAL A 29 15.26 -26.35 4.49
N GLY A 30 14.05 -25.83 4.32
CA GLY A 30 13.81 -24.41 4.01
C GLY A 30 12.38 -24.17 3.51
N ALA A 31 11.88 -22.94 3.63
CA ALA A 31 10.56 -22.61 3.11
C ALA A 31 10.51 -22.83 1.58
N LYS A 32 9.49 -23.55 1.09
CA LYS A 32 9.25 -23.68 -0.35
C LYS A 32 9.05 -22.29 -0.96
N GLY A 33 9.54 -22.05 -2.18
CA GLY A 33 9.46 -20.73 -2.83
C GLY A 33 8.04 -20.15 -2.90
N SER A 34 7.02 -21.01 -2.99
CA SER A 34 5.61 -20.59 -2.91
C SER A 34 5.19 -20.09 -1.53
N ALA A 35 5.67 -20.70 -0.44
CA ALA A 35 5.39 -20.25 0.93
C ALA A 35 6.07 -18.91 1.24
N PHE A 36 7.28 -18.70 0.71
CA PHE A 36 7.98 -17.43 0.79
C PHE A 36 7.22 -16.31 0.06
N ALA A 37 6.76 -16.57 -1.16
CA ALA A 37 5.98 -15.61 -1.95
C ALA A 37 4.66 -15.22 -1.26
N ILE A 38 3.96 -16.18 -0.66
CA ILE A 38 2.74 -15.92 0.12
C ILE A 38 3.06 -15.06 1.36
N GLY A 39 4.12 -15.41 2.11
CA GLY A 39 4.54 -14.64 3.28
C GLY A 39 4.92 -13.21 2.96
N ALA A 40 5.70 -13.01 1.90
CA ALA A 40 6.06 -11.67 1.39
C ALA A 40 4.81 -10.90 0.94
N GLY A 41 3.87 -11.56 0.25
CA GLY A 41 2.60 -10.96 -0.17
C GLY A 41 1.76 -10.48 1.02
N ILE A 42 1.57 -11.33 2.03
CA ILE A 42 0.86 -10.97 3.27
C ILE A 42 1.54 -9.80 3.98
N TRP A 43 2.88 -9.84 4.10
CA TRP A 43 3.65 -8.77 4.72
C TRP A 43 3.47 -7.43 4.01
N MET A 44 3.44 -7.42 2.68
CA MET A 44 3.20 -6.21 1.88
C MET A 44 1.80 -5.66 2.10
N ILE A 45 0.78 -6.52 2.20
CA ILE A 45 -0.60 -6.10 2.51
C ILE A 45 -0.66 -5.45 3.89
N VAL A 46 -0.07 -6.10 4.91
CA VAL A 46 -0.02 -5.56 6.28
C VAL A 46 0.69 -4.20 6.32
N THR A 47 1.82 -4.09 5.61
CA THR A 47 2.57 -2.83 5.51
C THR A 47 1.72 -1.71 4.88
N GLN A 48 0.98 -2.03 3.82
CA GLN A 48 0.04 -1.09 3.19
C GLN A 48 -1.06 -0.62 4.15
N TRP A 49 -1.62 -1.53 4.95
CA TRP A 49 -2.66 -1.20 5.91
C TRP A 49 -2.13 -0.30 7.04
N LEU A 50 -0.96 -0.61 7.59
CA LEU A 50 -0.32 0.18 8.65
C LEU A 50 0.09 1.58 8.16
N ALA A 51 0.61 1.70 6.94
CA ALA A 51 0.92 2.98 6.33
C ALA A 51 -0.34 3.83 6.12
N SER A 52 -1.45 3.19 5.69
CA SER A 52 -2.75 3.84 5.50
C SER A 52 -3.34 4.36 6.82
N LEU A 53 -3.26 3.55 7.88
CA LEU A 53 -3.68 3.93 9.24
C LEU A 53 -2.89 5.15 9.74
N SER A 54 -1.58 5.14 9.56
CA SER A 54 -0.68 6.22 9.98
C SER A 54 -1.00 7.53 9.25
N GLY A 55 -1.23 7.46 7.93
CA GLY A 55 -1.55 8.61 7.09
C GLY A 55 -2.88 9.28 7.47
N GLY A 56 -3.93 8.48 7.65
CA GLY A 56 -5.24 8.97 8.07
C GLY A 56 -5.23 9.57 9.47
N TYR A 57 -4.57 8.92 10.43
CA TYR A 57 -4.49 9.39 11.82
C TYR A 57 -3.82 10.77 11.95
N LEU A 58 -2.70 10.99 11.26
CA LEU A 58 -2.04 12.29 11.24
C LEU A 58 -2.90 13.38 10.57
N ALA A 59 -3.62 13.03 9.50
CA ALA A 59 -4.53 13.96 8.83
C ALA A 59 -5.66 14.42 9.77
N GLY A 60 -6.21 13.50 10.56
CA GLY A 60 -7.20 13.81 11.59
C GLY A 60 -6.66 14.74 12.67
N ARG A 61 -5.42 14.54 13.15
CA ARG A 61 -4.83 15.37 14.22
C ARG A 61 -4.38 16.77 13.81
N LEU A 62 -3.91 16.96 12.58
CA LEU A 62 -3.34 18.25 12.14
C LEU A 62 -4.39 19.26 11.66
N ARG A 63 -5.67 18.87 11.52
CA ARG A 63 -6.74 19.80 11.15
C ARG A 63 -6.98 20.84 12.26
N THR A 64 -7.18 22.10 11.88
CA THR A 64 -7.54 23.18 12.80
C THR A 64 -8.95 22.97 13.37
N ARG A 65 -9.15 23.26 14.67
CA ARG A 65 -10.44 23.07 15.33
C ARG A 65 -11.33 24.28 15.05
N TRP A 66 -12.54 24.05 14.51
CA TRP A 66 -13.54 25.09 14.25
C TRP A 66 -14.61 24.98 15.32
N HIS A 67 -14.81 26.05 16.10
CA HIS A 67 -15.81 26.06 17.18
C HIS A 67 -17.22 26.28 16.60
N GLY A 68 -18.21 25.54 17.09
CA GLY A 68 -19.64 25.75 16.74
C GLY A 68 -20.24 24.82 15.67
N LEU A 69 -19.53 23.79 15.21
CA LEU A 69 -20.08 22.78 14.30
C LEU A 69 -20.66 21.57 15.05
N HIS A 70 -21.70 20.96 14.47
CA HIS A 70 -22.30 19.73 14.97
C HIS A 70 -21.29 18.58 14.97
N SER A 71 -21.41 17.68 15.95
CA SER A 71 -20.46 16.57 16.13
C SER A 71 -20.40 15.63 14.90
N ASP A 72 -21.50 15.47 14.18
CA ASP A 72 -21.58 14.64 12.97
C ASP A 72 -20.78 15.24 11.79
N GLU A 73 -20.77 16.57 11.66
CA GLU A 73 -20.01 17.28 10.63
C GLU A 73 -18.50 17.16 10.89
N VAL A 74 -18.09 17.18 12.16
CA VAL A 74 -16.69 16.96 12.53
C VAL A 74 -16.24 15.54 12.16
N PHE A 75 -17.07 14.53 12.45
CA PHE A 75 -16.82 13.13 12.10
C PHE A 75 -16.74 12.91 10.59
N PHE A 76 -17.69 13.47 9.83
CA PHE A 76 -17.67 13.40 8.36
C PHE A 76 -16.40 14.03 7.77
N ARG A 77 -16.01 15.21 8.23
CA ARG A 77 -14.79 15.88 7.74
C ARG A 77 -13.53 15.10 8.07
N ASP A 78 -13.44 14.50 9.26
CA ASP A 78 -12.26 13.76 9.67
C ASP A 78 -12.11 12.42 8.91
N THR A 79 -13.22 11.73 8.61
CA THR A 79 -13.21 10.57 7.70
C THR A 79 -12.85 10.95 6.26
N ALA A 80 -13.42 12.04 5.74
CA ALA A 80 -13.13 12.55 4.40
C ALA A 80 -11.65 12.95 4.25
N HIS A 81 -11.05 13.58 5.26
CA HIS A 81 -9.62 13.90 5.25
C HIS A 81 -8.75 12.63 5.25
N GLY A 82 -9.10 11.62 6.04
CA GLY A 82 -8.45 10.31 6.00
C GLY A 82 -8.48 9.71 4.59
N PHE A 83 -9.66 9.67 3.97
CA PHE A 83 -9.85 9.19 2.60
C PHE A 83 -9.06 9.99 1.56
N LEU A 84 -9.10 11.33 1.62
CA LEU A 84 -8.37 12.20 0.69
C LEU A 84 -6.87 11.99 0.78
N THR A 85 -6.31 11.85 1.98
CA THR A 85 -4.88 11.55 2.13
C THR A 85 -4.51 10.19 1.56
N TRP A 86 -5.35 9.18 1.71
CA TRP A 86 -5.13 7.89 1.05
C TRP A 86 -5.19 8.02 -0.49
N ALA A 87 -6.19 8.73 -1.02
CA ALA A 87 -6.34 8.93 -2.46
C ALA A 87 -5.14 9.65 -3.07
N THR A 88 -4.64 10.71 -2.42
CA THR A 88 -3.43 11.43 -2.88
C THR A 88 -2.20 10.52 -2.89
N ALA A 89 -2.06 9.62 -1.92
CA ALA A 89 -0.92 8.69 -1.85
C ALA A 89 -0.93 7.72 -3.03
N THR A 90 -2.11 7.16 -3.33
CA THR A 90 -2.31 6.22 -4.44
C THR A 90 -2.06 6.88 -5.79
N VAL A 91 -2.55 8.12 -5.99
CA VAL A 91 -2.30 8.89 -7.22
C VAL A 91 -0.81 9.18 -7.40
N PHE A 92 -0.11 9.57 -6.33
CA PHE A 92 1.33 9.81 -6.38
C PHE A 92 2.11 8.54 -6.73
N LEU A 93 1.78 7.40 -6.11
CA LEU A 93 2.44 6.12 -6.42
C LEU A 93 2.17 5.68 -7.87
N ALA A 94 0.94 5.84 -8.35
CA ALA A 94 0.58 5.53 -9.74
C ALA A 94 1.37 6.40 -10.73
N LEU A 95 1.52 7.70 -10.44
CA LEU A 95 2.33 8.60 -11.25
C LEU A 95 3.81 8.17 -11.28
N VAL A 96 4.39 7.83 -10.13
CA VAL A 96 5.77 7.33 -10.05
C VAL A 96 5.96 6.05 -10.85
N ALA A 97 5.00 5.12 -10.79
CA ALA A 97 5.05 3.87 -11.55
C ALA A 97 4.99 4.11 -13.08
N VAL A 98 4.12 5.02 -13.54
CA VAL A 98 4.02 5.40 -14.95
C VAL A 98 5.33 6.05 -15.44
N LEU A 99 5.90 6.96 -14.65
CA LEU A 99 7.16 7.62 -15.00
C LEU A 99 8.35 6.65 -15.01
N ALA A 100 8.42 5.72 -14.07
CA ALA A 100 9.44 4.69 -14.05
C ALA A 100 9.36 3.77 -15.29
N GLY A 101 8.15 3.41 -15.71
CA GLY A 101 7.91 2.64 -16.94
C GLY A 101 8.32 3.40 -18.21
N ALA A 102 8.09 4.72 -18.27
CA ALA A 102 8.48 5.55 -19.41
C ALA A 102 10.02 5.72 -19.55
N LEU A 103 10.76 5.61 -18.45
CA LEU A 103 12.23 5.69 -18.44
C LEU A 103 12.91 4.32 -18.66
N ALA A 104 12.16 3.23 -18.66
CA ALA A 104 12.69 1.90 -18.93
C ALA A 104 12.91 1.73 -20.44
N ASN A 105 14.18 1.76 -20.89
CA ASN A 105 14.54 1.44 -22.26
C ASN A 105 14.46 -0.09 -22.49
N PRO A 106 13.57 -0.61 -23.35
CA PRO A 106 13.65 -2.01 -23.72
C PRO A 106 14.79 -2.15 -24.72
N ALA A 107 15.95 -2.67 -24.28
CA ALA A 107 16.86 -3.29 -25.22
C ALA A 107 16.13 -4.52 -25.78
N VAL A 108 15.45 -4.37 -26.92
CA VAL A 108 14.62 -5.41 -27.55
C VAL A 108 15.57 -6.50 -28.09
N PRO A 109 15.63 -7.70 -27.49
CA PRO A 109 16.20 -8.85 -28.18
C PRO A 109 15.17 -9.28 -29.24
N THR A 110 15.61 -9.70 -30.41
CA THR A 110 14.72 -10.31 -31.41
C THR A 110 14.25 -11.66 -30.87
N VAL A 111 12.95 -11.81 -30.56
CA VAL A 111 12.34 -13.03 -29.98
C VAL A 111 11.27 -13.60 -30.91
N ASP A 112 11.27 -14.92 -31.07
CA ASP A 112 10.34 -15.70 -31.91
C ASP A 112 8.86 -15.47 -31.54
N MET A 113 8.03 -15.13 -32.53
CA MET A 113 6.62 -14.73 -32.35
C MET A 113 5.75 -15.77 -31.63
N GLU A 114 6.06 -17.05 -31.73
CA GLU A 114 5.31 -18.12 -31.05
C GLU A 114 5.51 -18.13 -29.53
N SER A 115 6.71 -17.76 -29.07
CA SER A 115 7.01 -17.57 -27.63
C SER A 115 6.32 -16.33 -27.06
N THR A 116 5.98 -15.35 -27.91
CA THR A 116 5.38 -14.07 -27.48
C THR A 116 3.90 -14.19 -27.13
N HIS A 117 3.13 -15.04 -27.81
CA HIS A 117 1.71 -15.21 -27.52
C HIS A 117 1.47 -15.92 -26.19
N ALA A 118 2.15 -17.06 -25.98
CA ALA A 118 2.06 -17.78 -24.70
C ALA A 118 2.60 -16.95 -23.53
N ALA A 119 3.70 -16.21 -23.74
CA ALA A 119 4.22 -15.29 -22.72
C ALA A 119 3.27 -14.11 -22.48
N ALA A 120 2.66 -13.54 -23.52
CA ALA A 120 1.69 -12.46 -23.37
C ALA A 120 0.43 -12.90 -22.63
N ASP A 121 -0.09 -14.10 -22.92
CA ASP A 121 -1.27 -14.65 -22.23
C ASP A 121 -0.96 -14.93 -20.76
N ALA A 122 0.20 -15.51 -20.45
CA ALA A 122 0.66 -15.71 -19.07
C ALA A 122 0.86 -14.38 -18.32
N MET A 123 1.41 -13.36 -18.98
CA MET A 123 1.52 -12.01 -18.42
C MET A 123 0.15 -11.38 -18.17
N ARG A 124 -0.83 -11.63 -19.05
CA ARG A 124 -2.19 -11.10 -18.93
C ARG A 124 -2.93 -11.74 -17.77
N GLU A 125 -2.82 -13.05 -17.60
CA GLU A 125 -3.37 -13.78 -16.46
C GLU A 125 -2.76 -13.29 -15.14
N ALA A 126 -1.43 -13.18 -15.08
CA ALA A 126 -0.73 -12.66 -13.91
C ALA A 126 -1.14 -11.21 -13.60
N ALA A 127 -1.29 -10.37 -14.63
CA ALA A 127 -1.74 -8.98 -14.47
C ALA A 127 -3.18 -8.90 -13.95
N VAL A 128 -4.09 -9.78 -14.40
CA VAL A 128 -5.47 -9.85 -13.90
C VAL A 128 -5.51 -10.28 -12.44
N THR A 129 -4.74 -11.30 -12.05
CA THR A 129 -4.65 -11.74 -10.65
C THR A 129 -4.09 -10.63 -9.76
N LEU A 130 -2.98 -10.00 -10.19
CA LEU A 130 -2.36 -8.90 -9.47
C LEU A 130 -3.31 -7.70 -9.34
N ALA A 131 -4.02 -7.34 -10.41
CA ALA A 131 -4.99 -6.25 -10.40
C ALA A 131 -6.16 -6.54 -9.45
N GLY A 132 -6.67 -7.78 -9.43
CA GLY A 132 -7.72 -8.20 -8.51
C GLY A 132 -7.31 -8.08 -7.05
N PHE A 133 -6.14 -8.61 -6.68
CA PHE A 133 -5.60 -8.50 -5.32
C PHE A 133 -5.29 -7.06 -4.93
N THR A 134 -4.69 -6.29 -5.84
CA THR A 134 -4.35 -4.88 -5.58
C THR A 134 -5.61 -4.05 -5.41
N GLY A 135 -6.62 -4.26 -6.26
CA GLY A 135 -7.91 -3.57 -6.16
C GLY A 135 -8.59 -3.81 -4.82
N LEU A 136 -8.64 -5.06 -4.36
CA LEU A 136 -9.21 -5.39 -3.05
C LEU A 136 -8.40 -4.77 -1.90
N SER A 137 -7.07 -4.83 -1.97
CA SER A 137 -6.18 -4.21 -0.98
C SER A 137 -6.37 -2.68 -0.91
N LEU A 138 -6.56 -2.03 -2.05
CA LEU A 138 -6.81 -0.59 -2.14
C LEU A 138 -8.12 -0.20 -1.43
N VAL A 139 -9.20 -0.96 -1.65
CA VAL A 139 -10.49 -0.71 -0.97
C VAL A 139 -10.35 -0.83 0.55
N VAL A 140 -9.66 -1.87 1.03
CA VAL A 140 -9.41 -2.05 2.46
C VAL A 140 -8.53 -0.92 3.01
N GLY A 141 -7.50 -0.52 2.29
CA GLY A 141 -6.63 0.62 2.65
C GLY A 141 -7.40 1.93 2.78
N ALA A 142 -8.32 2.22 1.86
CA ALA A 142 -9.17 3.41 1.88
C ALA A 142 -10.09 3.45 3.10
N PHE A 143 -10.67 2.30 3.46
CA PHE A 143 -11.49 2.16 4.66
C PHE A 143 -10.67 2.41 5.94
N ILE A 144 -9.49 1.80 6.05
CA ILE A 144 -8.58 1.97 7.20
C ILE A 144 -8.17 3.44 7.36
N ALA A 145 -7.83 4.14 6.27
CA ALA A 145 -7.47 5.55 6.32
C ALA A 145 -8.64 6.44 6.79
N SER A 146 -9.86 6.16 6.31
CA SER A 146 -11.07 6.89 6.70
C SER A 146 -11.34 6.76 8.21
N VAL A 147 -11.28 5.52 8.74
CA VAL A 147 -11.48 5.27 10.18
C VAL A 147 -10.37 5.90 11.01
N ALA A 148 -9.11 5.78 10.59
CA ALA A 148 -7.99 6.37 11.31
C ALA A 148 -8.07 7.90 11.37
N GLY A 149 -8.57 8.55 10.31
CA GLY A 149 -8.86 9.98 10.27
C GLY A 149 -9.87 10.40 11.34
N ALA A 150 -11.00 9.71 11.43
CA ALA A 150 -12.00 9.94 12.48
C ALA A 150 -11.43 9.77 13.90
N VAL A 151 -10.66 8.70 14.13
CA VAL A 151 -10.07 8.43 15.46
C VAL A 151 -9.04 9.50 15.83
N GLY A 152 -8.18 9.92 14.88
CA GLY A 152 -7.19 10.98 15.09
C GLY A 152 -7.84 12.32 15.43
N GLY A 153 -8.92 12.68 14.72
CA GLY A 153 -9.70 13.88 15.00
C GLY A 153 -10.36 13.85 16.38
N ARG A 154 -11.01 12.73 16.73
CA ARG A 154 -11.65 12.56 18.05
C ARG A 154 -10.67 12.72 19.22
N LEU A 155 -9.46 12.17 19.09
CA LEU A 155 -8.42 12.26 20.14
C LEU A 155 -7.80 13.66 20.27
N ARG A 156 -7.86 14.49 19.24
CA ARG A 156 -7.52 15.93 19.34
C ARG A 156 -8.61 16.69 20.10
N ASP A 157 -9.87 16.30 19.93
CA ASP A 157 -10.99 17.06 20.48
C ASP A 157 -11.27 16.74 21.95
N LEU A 158 -10.87 15.55 22.42
CA LEU A 158 -10.96 15.14 23.83
C LEU A 158 -9.87 15.74 24.74
N HIS A 159 -8.72 16.12 24.19
CA HIS A 159 -7.58 16.66 24.94
C HIS A 159 -7.21 18.05 24.38
N PRO A 160 -7.78 19.13 24.95
CA PRO A 160 -7.50 20.50 24.54
C PRO A 160 -6.11 21.00 24.92
#